data_AF-Q9BN34-F1
#
_entry.id   AF-Q9BN34-F1
#
_cell.length_a   1.000
_cell.length_b   1.000
_cell.length_c   1.000
_cell.angle_alpha   90.00
_cell.angle_beta   90.00
_cell.angle_gamma   90.00
#
_symmetry.space_group_name_H-M   'P 1'
#
loop_
_entity.id
_entity.type
_entity.pdbx_description
1 polymer ?
#
loop_
_entity_poly.entity_id
_entity_poly.type
_entity_poly.pdbx_seq_one_letter_code
_entity_poly.pdbx_strand_id
1 'polypeptide(L)'
;IFHVNLRSPTDLSPIRVTQGVEDLVKKLMIVPGEDRLSVQANDNATFLFRALLRSTLCSKRVAEEFRLSSEAFEWLLGEIDTRFQQAQVQP
;
A
#
# COMPACT_ATOMS: atom_id res chain seq x y z
N ILE A 1 -11.77 -1.94 -15.82
CA ILE A 1 -10.91 -3.06 -15.40
C ILE A 1 -11.60 -3.85 -14.28
N PHE A 2 -12.07 -3.21 -13.20
CA PHE A 2 -12.98 -3.86 -12.24
C PHE A 2 -14.33 -3.15 -12.19
N HIS A 3 -15.43 -3.91 -12.24
CA HIS A 3 -16.79 -3.38 -12.08
C HIS A 3 -17.16 -3.45 -10.59
N VAL A 4 -16.77 -2.43 -9.83
CA VAL A 4 -17.05 -2.38 -8.38
C VAL A 4 -18.53 -2.13 -8.14
N ASN A 5 -19.21 -3.08 -7.51
CA ASN A 5 -20.60 -2.93 -7.14
C ASN A 5 -20.71 -2.38 -5.71
N LEU A 6 -21.13 -1.12 -5.60
CA LEU A 6 -21.23 -0.40 -4.34
C LEU A 6 -22.37 -0.90 -3.43
N ARG A 7 -23.22 -1.81 -3.90
CA ARG A 7 -24.35 -2.35 -3.13
C ARG A 7 -24.13 -3.77 -2.65
N SER A 8 -23.21 -4.51 -3.26
CA SER A 8 -22.84 -5.86 -2.82
C SER A 8 -21.79 -5.82 -1.70
N PRO A 9 -21.78 -6.83 -0.81
CA PRO A 9 -20.67 -7.03 0.10
C PRO A 9 -19.36 -7.30 -0.67
N THR A 10 -18.23 -6.90 -0.10
CA THR A 10 -16.90 -7.24 -0.63
C THR A 10 -16.52 -8.66 -0.23
N ASP A 11 -15.77 -9.35 -1.10
CA ASP A 11 -15.13 -10.64 -0.85
C ASP A 11 -13.79 -10.52 -0.08
N LEU A 12 -13.33 -9.29 0.15
CA LEU A 12 -12.02 -9.00 0.70
C LEU A 12 -11.98 -9.14 2.22
N SER A 13 -11.10 -10.01 2.70
CA SER A 13 -10.85 -10.20 4.14
C SER A 13 -10.11 -9.01 4.76
N PRO A 14 -10.55 -8.48 5.94
CA PRO A 14 -9.85 -7.42 6.65
C PRO A 14 -8.39 -7.76 6.99
N ILE A 15 -8.10 -9.04 7.26
CA ILE A 15 -6.74 -9.53 7.54
C ILE A 15 -5.87 -9.42 6.29
N ARG A 16 -6.43 -9.73 5.11
CA ARG A 16 -5.71 -9.62 3.85
C ARG A 16 -5.33 -8.17 3.56
N VAL A 17 -6.21 -7.21 3.87
CA VAL A 17 -5.92 -5.79 3.74
C VAL A 17 -4.72 -5.39 4.61
N THR A 18 -4.74 -5.75 5.89
CA THR A 18 -3.65 -5.43 6.82
C THR A 18 -2.33 -6.03 6.36
N GLN A 19 -2.33 -7.30 5.95
CA GLN A 19 -1.12 -7.97 5.47
C GLN A 19 -0.60 -7.35 4.17
N GLY A 20 -1.49 -7.08 3.21
CA GLY A 20 -1.11 -6.48 1.92
C GLY A 20 -0.49 -5.08 2.07
N VAL A 21 -1.03 -4.25 2.96
CA VAL A 21 -0.46 -2.93 3.26
C VAL A 21 0.91 -3.07 3.95
N GLU A 22 1.05 -4.00 4.89
CA GLU A 22 2.34 -4.23 5.57
C GLU A 22 3.42 -4.74 4.61
N ASP A 23 3.06 -5.64 3.69
CA ASP A 23 3.96 -6.15 2.66
C ASP A 23 4.36 -5.06 1.66
N LEU A 24 3.44 -4.17 1.28
CA LEU A 24 3.74 -3.00 0.45
C LEU A 24 4.69 -2.04 1.16
N VAL A 25 4.47 -1.76 2.45
CA VAL A 25 5.32 -0.86 3.23
C VAL A 25 6.78 -1.34 3.28
N LYS A 26 7.01 -2.66 3.36
CA LYS A 26 8.36 -3.24 3.35
C LYS A 26 9.11 -3.05 2.03
N LYS A 27 8.41 -2.81 0.92
CA LYS A 27 9.00 -2.57 -0.40
C LYS A 27 9.36 -1.11 -0.66
N LEU A 28 8.95 -0.19 0.22
CA LEU A 28 9.24 1.24 0.11
C LEU A 28 10.71 1.50 0.45
N MET A 29 11.58 1.37 -0.55
CA MET A 29 13.01 1.60 -0.42
C MET A 29 13.40 2.90 -1.15
N ILE A 30 13.95 3.84 -0.38
CA ILE A 30 14.55 5.09 -0.85
C ILE A 30 16.05 5.09 -0.53
N VAL A 31 16.43 4.62 0.65
CA VAL A 31 17.84 4.48 1.07
C VAL A 31 18.17 2.99 1.12
N PRO A 32 18.94 2.45 0.15
CA PRO A 32 19.35 1.04 0.19
C PRO A 32 20.44 0.83 1.24
N GLY A 33 20.35 -0.28 1.99
CA GLY A 33 21.36 -0.69 2.96
C GLY A 33 20.77 -1.43 4.17
N GLU A 34 21.56 -2.30 4.77
CA GLU A 34 21.17 -3.12 5.93
C GLU A 34 21.76 -2.61 7.26
N ASP A 35 22.69 -1.66 7.20
CA ASP A 35 23.26 -1.07 8.40
C ASP A 35 22.23 -0.17 9.12
N ARG A 36 22.47 0.05 10.43
CA ARG A 36 21.53 0.77 11.28
C ARG A 36 21.24 2.20 10.80
N LEU A 37 22.21 2.85 10.15
CA LEU A 37 22.03 4.21 9.67
C LEU A 37 21.15 4.23 8.41
N SER A 38 21.39 3.32 7.48
CA SER A 38 20.58 3.16 6.26
C SER A 38 19.12 2.81 6.58
N VAL A 39 18.88 1.88 7.51
CA VAL A 39 17.52 1.51 7.94
C VAL A 39 16.79 2.71 8.54
N GLN A 40 17.43 3.44 9.47
CA GLN A 40 16.83 4.63 10.08
C GLN A 40 16.57 5.74 9.06
N ALA A 41 17.48 5.94 8.11
CA ALA A 41 17.32 6.91 7.05
C ALA A 41 16.13 6.57 6.14
N ASN A 42 15.98 5.30 5.75
CA ASN A 42 14.84 4.84 4.97
C ASN A 42 13.51 4.97 5.73
N ASP A 43 13.50 4.61 7.01
CA ASP A 43 12.32 4.76 7.87
C ASP A 43 11.85 6.22 7.95
N ASN A 44 12.80 7.15 8.12
CA ASN A 44 12.52 8.58 8.16
C ASN A 44 12.03 9.11 6.80
N ALA A 45 12.69 8.71 5.70
CA ALA A 45 12.33 9.15 4.35
C ALA A 45 10.93 8.67 3.92
N THR A 46 10.50 7.51 4.39
CA THR A 46 9.21 6.90 4.01
C THR A 46 8.08 7.14 5.02
N PHE A 47 8.35 7.77 6.16
CA PHE A 47 7.42 7.90 7.29
C PHE A 47 6.05 8.46 6.89
N LEU A 48 6.03 9.61 6.21
CA LEU A 48 4.78 10.27 5.82
C LEU A 48 3.98 9.43 4.81
N PHE A 49 4.65 8.82 3.85
CA PHE A 49 3.99 7.99 2.84
C PHE A 49 3.40 6.72 3.47
N ARG A 50 4.12 6.10 4.41
CA ARG A 50 3.62 4.96 5.20
C ARG A 50 2.38 5.34 6.02
N ALA A 51 2.36 6.53 6.62
CA ALA A 51 1.20 7.04 7.34
C ALA A 51 -0.01 7.24 6.40
N LEU A 52 0.22 7.84 5.23
CA LEU A 52 -0.80 8.01 4.20
C LEU A 52 -1.39 6.68 3.75
N LEU A 53 -0.55 5.69 3.41
CA LEU A 53 -1.00 4.36 2.98
C LEU A 53 -1.87 3.69 4.05
N ARG A 54 -1.43 3.69 5.32
CA ARG A 54 -2.20 3.07 6.40
C ARG A 54 -3.52 3.79 6.69
N SER A 55 -3.55 5.12 6.60
CA SER A 55 -4.78 5.90 6.79
C SER A 55 -5.79 5.75 5.64
N THR A 56 -5.29 5.55 4.42
CA THR A 56 -6.11 5.42 3.22
C THR A 56 -6.61 4.00 3.06
N LEU A 57 -5.72 3.02 3.15
CA LEU A 57 -6.00 1.61 2.90
C LEU A 57 -6.36 0.83 4.17
N CYS A 58 -6.89 1.48 5.21
CA CYS A 58 -7.36 0.76 6.38
C CYS A 58 -8.57 -0.13 6.04
N SER A 59 -8.66 -1.31 6.67
CA SER A 59 -9.61 -2.36 6.28
C SER A 59 -11.06 -1.88 6.21
N LYS A 60 -11.48 -0.98 7.10
CA LYS A 60 -12.82 -0.38 7.08
C LYS A 60 -13.07 0.43 5.82
N ARG A 61 -12.16 1.35 5.46
CA ARG A 61 -12.33 2.22 4.27
C ARG A 61 -12.31 1.41 2.99
N VAL A 62 -11.40 0.43 2.91
CA VAL A 62 -11.31 -0.48 1.76
C VAL A 62 -12.60 -1.28 1.56
N ALA A 63 -13.22 -1.76 2.64
CA ALA A 63 -14.42 -2.58 2.57
C ALA A 63 -15.72 -1.75 2.44
N GLU A 64 -15.85 -0.62 3.12
CA GLU A 64 -17.12 0.13 3.23
C GLU A 64 -17.20 1.35 2.30
N GLU A 65 -16.11 2.11 2.18
CA GLU A 65 -16.05 3.34 1.37
C GLU A 65 -15.69 3.01 -0.09
N PHE A 66 -14.57 2.33 -0.30
CA PHE A 66 -14.06 1.99 -1.63
C PHE A 66 -14.66 0.70 -2.19
N ARG A 67 -15.11 -0.20 -1.30
CA ARG A 67 -15.75 -1.48 -1.62
C ARG A 67 -14.94 -2.30 -2.63
N LEU A 68 -13.62 -2.32 -2.48
CA LEU A 68 -12.75 -3.03 -3.39
C LEU A 68 -13.00 -4.55 -3.30
N SER A 69 -12.99 -5.23 -4.44
CA SER A 69 -12.87 -6.69 -4.46
C SER A 69 -11.43 -7.11 -4.13
N SER A 70 -11.22 -8.39 -3.82
CA SER A 70 -9.87 -8.92 -3.60
C SER A 70 -8.96 -8.65 -4.80
N GLU A 71 -9.45 -8.88 -6.02
CA GLU A 71 -8.71 -8.64 -7.25
C GLU A 71 -8.35 -7.16 -7.44
N ALA A 72 -9.30 -6.25 -7.20
CA ALA A 72 -9.06 -4.82 -7.30
C ALA A 72 -8.05 -4.32 -6.27
N PHE A 73 -8.07 -4.90 -5.07
CA PHE A 73 -7.11 -4.58 -4.01
C PHE A 73 -5.69 -5.03 -4.37
N GLU A 74 -5.50 -6.27 -4.84
CA GLU A 74 -4.18 -6.76 -5.26
C GLU A 74 -3.61 -5.93 -6.42
N TRP A 75 -4.45 -5.62 -7.41
CA TRP A 75 -4.06 -4.75 -8.51
C TRP A 75 -3.64 -3.36 -8.02
N LEU A 76 -4.40 -2.77 -7.09
CA LEU A 76 -4.08 -1.45 -6.52
C LEU A 76 -2.72 -1.45 -5.81
N LEU A 77 -2.41 -2.49 -5.02
CA LEU A 77 -1.11 -2.61 -4.35
C LEU A 77 0.04 -2.66 -5.36
N GLY A 78 -0.12 -3.41 -6.46
CA GLY A 78 0.88 -3.49 -7.53
C GLY A 78 1.06 -2.17 -8.28
N GLU A 79 -0.03 -1.44 -8.53
CA GLU A 79 0.03 -0.11 -9.17
C GLU A 79 0.73 0.90 -8.25
N ILE A 80 0.45 0.89 -6.94
CA ILE A 80 1.14 1.77 -5.98
C ILE A 80 2.65 1.49 -5.97
N ASP A 81 3.05 0.21 -5.91
CA ASP A 81 4.47 -0.20 -5.94
C ASP A 81 5.15 0.32 -7.23
N THR A 82 4.53 0.06 -8.38
CA THR A 82 5.04 0.51 -9.68
C THR A 82 5.18 2.03 -9.77
N ARG A 83 4.17 2.79 -9.33
CA ARG A 83 4.19 4.25 -9.33
C ARG A 83 5.21 4.82 -8.36
N PHE A 84 5.38 4.18 -7.20
CA PHE A 84 6.39 4.58 -6.22
C PHE A 84 7.80 4.46 -6.79
N GLN A 85 8.11 3.35 -7.47
CA GLN A 85 9.40 3.16 -8.14
C GLN A 85 9.62 4.18 -9.26
N GLN A 86 8.60 4.46 -10.06
CA GLN A 86 8.68 5.44 -11.16
C GLN A 86 8.82 6.89 -10.67
N ALA A 87 8.32 7.22 -9.48
CA ALA A 87 8.35 8.56 -8.92
C ALA A 87 9.71 8.94 -8.30
N GLN A 88 10.66 8.00 -8.24
CA GLN A 88 12.00 8.30 -7.73
C GLN A 88 12.74 9.25 -8.68
N VAL A 89 13.53 10.15 -8.09
CA VAL A 89 14.37 11.07 -8.86
C VAL A 89 15.40 10.27 -9.66
N GLN A 90 15.54 10.60 -10.94
CA GLN A 90 16.61 10.00 -11.75
C GLN A 90 17.95 10.63 -11.31
N PRO A 91 18.99 9.81 -11.06
CA PRO A 91 20.31 10.29 -10.68
C PRO A 91 20.94 11.25 -11.70
#